data_AF-A0A834A9L6-F1
#
_entry.id   AF-A0A834A9L6-F1
#
_cell.length_a   1.000
_cell.length_b   1.000
_cell.length_c   1.000
_cell.angle_alpha   90.00
_cell.angle_beta   90.00
_cell.angle_gamma   90.00
#
_symmetry.space_group_name_H-M   'P 1'
#
loop_
_entity.id
_entity.type
_entity.pdbx_description
1 polymer ?
#
loop_
_entity_poly.entity_id
_entity_poly.type
_entity_poly.pdbx_seq_one_letter_code
_entity_poly.pdbx_strand_id
1 'polypeptide(L)'
;MDLADLKDQQKIIQHLEGQGLQNVIFTNCVKDKNIKQVIPAVTELVRSSYRYHRGENVELCIMVIGVPNVGKSSLINSLRRQHLRKGKATRVGGEPGVTRAVMSRIQVCERPLMFLLDTPGVLAPRIESVETGLKLALCGTVRDHLVGEETLADYLLYTLNRHQLFGYVQHYGLGGACDDVGSVLKHVAVRLGKTQKVKVLTGTGNVNVIQPNYTAAAHDFLRAFRSGLLGPVMLDRDVLQSAPP
;
A
#
# COMPACT_ATOMS: atom_id res chain seq x y z
N MET A 1 -7.24 -0.15 -11.29
CA MET A 1 -8.35 0.41 -10.49
C MET A 1 -7.72 1.19 -9.34
N ASP A 2 -8.38 2.20 -8.76
CA ASP A 2 -7.87 2.75 -7.49
C ASP A 2 -8.15 1.71 -6.38
N LEU A 3 -7.19 1.50 -5.48
CA LEU A 3 -7.26 0.42 -4.47
C LEU A 3 -8.04 0.84 -3.22
N ALA A 4 -8.16 2.14 -2.98
CA ALA A 4 -8.92 2.70 -1.88
C ALA A 4 -10.26 3.25 -2.38
N ASP A 5 -11.28 3.18 -1.53
CA ASP A 5 -12.55 3.86 -1.77
C ASP A 5 -12.38 5.36 -1.47
N LEU A 6 -12.48 6.18 -2.52
CA LEU A 6 -12.23 7.62 -2.47
C LEU A 6 -13.51 8.45 -2.45
N LYS A 7 -14.67 7.85 -2.17
CA LYS A 7 -15.95 8.60 -2.04
C LYS A 7 -15.89 9.68 -0.96
N ASP A 8 -15.15 9.42 0.12
CA ASP A 8 -14.99 10.32 1.26
C ASP A 8 -13.67 11.12 1.24
N GLN A 9 -13.16 11.47 0.06
CA GLN A 9 -11.92 12.28 -0.07
C GLN A 9 -11.93 13.54 0.80
N GLN A 10 -13.09 14.22 0.89
CA GLN A 10 -13.22 15.42 1.70
C GLN A 10 -12.97 15.18 3.19
N LYS A 11 -13.43 14.04 3.74
CA LYS A 11 -13.19 13.70 5.15
C LYS A 11 -11.72 13.43 5.42
N ILE A 12 -11.03 12.79 4.48
CA ILE A 12 -9.57 12.58 4.56
C ILE A 12 -8.85 13.93 4.60
N ILE A 13 -9.21 14.85 3.70
CA ILE A 13 -8.62 16.19 3.66
C ILE A 13 -8.85 16.91 4.99
N GLN A 14 -10.09 16.98 5.48
CA GLN A 14 -10.43 17.63 6.74
C GLN A 14 -9.67 17.03 7.94
N HIS A 15 -9.55 15.71 7.99
CA HIS A 15 -8.81 15.03 9.05
C HIS A 15 -7.32 15.40 9.02
N LEU A 16 -6.70 15.40 7.83
CA LEU A 16 -5.28 15.78 7.65
C LEU A 16 -5.05 17.27 7.93
N GLU A 17 -5.98 18.15 7.53
CA GLU A 17 -5.95 19.57 7.83
C GLU A 17 -6.00 19.82 9.35
N GLY A 18 -6.83 19.05 10.08
CA GLY A 18 -6.86 19.04 11.54
C GLY A 18 -5.52 18.66 12.19
N GLN A 19 -4.70 17.87 11.49
CA GLN A 19 -3.31 17.53 11.89
C GLN A 19 -2.27 18.55 11.41
N GLY A 20 -2.69 19.66 10.78
CA GLY A 20 -1.80 20.70 10.27
C GLY A 20 -1.29 20.47 8.85
N LEU A 21 -1.80 19.46 8.12
CA LEU A 21 -1.40 19.18 6.73
C LEU A 21 -2.36 19.86 5.75
N GLN A 22 -1.89 20.92 5.09
CA GLN A 22 -2.74 21.75 4.22
C GLN A 22 -2.62 21.44 2.72
N ASN A 23 -1.53 20.80 2.27
CA ASN A 23 -1.22 20.61 0.85
C ASN A 23 -1.40 19.15 0.43
N VAL A 24 -2.65 18.68 0.43
CA VAL A 24 -2.99 17.29 0.14
C VAL A 24 -3.31 17.11 -1.35
N ILE A 25 -2.58 16.22 -2.02
CA ILE A 25 -2.76 15.89 -3.43
C ILE A 25 -2.98 14.38 -3.60
N PHE A 26 -4.17 13.99 -4.05
CA PHE A 26 -4.48 12.60 -4.40
C PHE A 26 -3.94 12.28 -5.79
N THR A 27 -3.10 11.24 -5.89
CA THR A 27 -2.48 10.82 -7.14
C THR A 27 -2.65 9.32 -7.40
N ASN A 28 -2.52 8.94 -8.67
CA ASN A 28 -2.28 7.54 -9.04
C ASN A 28 -1.03 7.48 -9.92
N CYS A 29 0.10 7.07 -9.34
CA CYS A 29 1.40 7.01 -10.01
C CYS A 29 1.52 5.91 -11.08
N VAL A 30 0.59 4.95 -11.10
CA VAL A 30 0.53 3.88 -12.11
C VAL A 30 -0.17 4.38 -13.37
N LYS A 31 -1.24 5.16 -13.19
CA LYS A 31 -2.03 5.76 -14.29
C LYS A 31 -1.63 7.20 -14.62
N ASP A 32 -0.62 7.73 -13.94
CA ASP A 32 -0.17 9.13 -14.00
C ASP A 32 -1.29 10.17 -13.73
N LYS A 33 -2.33 9.80 -12.97
CA LYS A 33 -3.45 10.69 -12.63
C LYS A 33 -3.03 11.72 -11.59
N ASN A 34 -3.32 13.00 -11.85
CA ASN A 34 -3.04 14.15 -10.97
C ASN A 34 -1.56 14.35 -10.61
N ILE A 35 -0.63 13.77 -11.38
CA ILE A 35 0.81 13.86 -11.07
C ILE A 35 1.38 15.24 -11.46
N LYS A 36 0.87 15.83 -12.56
CA LYS A 36 1.37 17.10 -13.09
C LYS A 36 1.19 18.28 -12.13
N GLN A 37 0.26 18.21 -11.18
CA GLN A 37 0.01 19.28 -10.21
C GLN A 37 1.04 19.32 -9.07
N VAL A 38 1.84 18.25 -8.90
CA VAL A 38 2.84 18.17 -7.83
C VAL A 38 3.96 19.21 -8.03
N ILE A 39 4.50 19.34 -9.25
CA ILE A 39 5.58 20.30 -9.53
C ILE A 39 5.13 21.76 -9.30
N PRO A 40 3.97 22.23 -9.82
CA PRO A 40 3.45 23.56 -9.51
C PRO A 40 3.22 23.78 -8.01
N ALA A 41 2.60 22.82 -7.31
CA ALA A 41 2.30 22.96 -5.89
C ALA A 41 3.58 23.13 -5.05
N VAL A 42 4.59 22.29 -5.27
CA VAL A 42 5.87 22.41 -4.55
C VAL A 42 6.60 23.70 -4.94
N THR A 43 6.54 24.10 -6.20
CA THR A 43 7.15 25.36 -6.65
C THR A 43 6.54 26.56 -5.94
N GLU A 44 5.22 26.57 -5.76
CA GLU A 44 4.52 27.64 -5.06
C GLU A 44 4.87 27.66 -3.57
N LEU A 45 4.86 26.50 -2.90
CA LEU A 45 5.26 26.39 -1.49
C LEU A 45 6.68 26.86 -1.22
N VAL A 46 7.60 26.58 -2.13
CA VAL A 46 8.98 27.06 -2.00
C VAL A 46 9.07 28.57 -2.24
N ARG A 47 8.31 29.11 -3.21
CA ARG A 47 8.29 30.56 -3.51
C ARG A 47 7.68 31.40 -2.40
N SER A 48 6.65 30.89 -1.74
CA SER A 48 5.99 31.54 -0.61
C SER A 48 6.76 31.41 0.71
N SER A 49 7.73 30.48 0.78
CA SER A 49 8.62 30.38 1.95
C SER A 49 9.61 31.55 2.02
N TYR A 50 9.73 32.17 3.19
CA TYR A 50 10.73 33.20 3.47
C TYR A 50 12.14 32.60 3.38
N ARG A 51 12.93 33.02 2.38
CA ARG A 51 14.34 32.63 2.24
C ARG A 51 15.20 33.86 2.03
N TYR A 52 16.23 33.99 2.86
CA TYR A 52 17.12 35.16 2.90
C TYR A 52 18.02 35.33 1.66
N HIS A 53 18.10 34.32 0.78
CA HIS A 53 18.94 34.36 -0.42
C HIS A 53 18.17 33.88 -1.66
N ARG A 54 17.68 34.82 -2.47
CA ARG A 54 17.20 34.53 -3.83
C ARG A 54 18.37 34.67 -4.80
N GLY A 55 19.01 33.56 -5.16
CA GLY A 55 19.72 33.48 -6.43
C GLY A 55 18.69 33.37 -7.57
N GLU A 56 18.99 33.94 -8.74
CA GLU A 56 18.07 34.00 -9.89
C GLU A 56 17.70 32.61 -10.46
N ASN A 57 18.51 31.58 -10.18
CA ASN A 57 18.28 30.19 -10.60
C ASN A 57 18.12 29.26 -9.40
N VAL A 58 16.88 29.10 -8.92
CA VAL A 58 16.59 28.20 -7.79
C VAL A 58 16.47 26.77 -8.30
N GLU A 59 17.58 26.03 -8.20
CA GLU A 59 17.55 24.57 -8.28
C GLU A 59 16.77 24.01 -7.08
N LEU A 60 15.74 23.21 -7.34
CA LEU A 60 14.92 22.58 -6.31
C LEU A 60 15.39 21.15 -6.07
N CYS A 61 15.80 20.84 -4.84
CA CYS A 61 16.08 19.48 -4.40
C CYS A 61 15.06 19.08 -3.33
N ILE A 62 14.21 18.10 -3.65
CA ILE A 62 13.12 17.66 -2.78
C ILE A 62 13.37 16.21 -2.37
N MET A 63 13.10 15.89 -1.12
CA MET A 63 13.18 14.52 -0.62
C MET A 63 11.78 13.91 -0.55
N VAL A 64 11.61 12.70 -1.09
CA VAL A 64 10.36 11.95 -0.95
C VAL A 64 10.52 10.98 0.21
N ILE A 65 9.67 11.10 1.23
CA ILE A 65 9.68 10.25 2.43
C ILE A 65 8.36 9.49 2.58
N GLY A 66 8.36 8.46 3.43
CA GLY A 66 7.19 7.65 3.75
C GLY A 66 7.52 6.17 3.94
N VAL A 67 6.55 5.42 4.46
CA VAL A 67 6.69 3.99 4.77
C VAL A 67 7.06 3.14 3.54
N PRO A 68 7.58 1.92 3.72
CA PRO A 68 7.82 1.00 2.60
C PRO A 68 6.58 0.81 1.73
N ASN A 69 6.75 0.58 0.43
CA ASN A 69 5.69 0.28 -0.53
C ASN A 69 4.57 1.33 -0.74
N VAL A 70 4.65 2.51 -0.12
CA VAL A 70 3.69 3.62 -0.34
C VAL A 70 3.76 4.25 -1.75
N GLY A 71 4.75 3.88 -2.58
CA GLY A 71 4.86 4.34 -3.97
C GLY A 71 5.81 5.52 -4.22
N LYS A 72 6.78 5.78 -3.33
CA LYS A 72 7.80 6.84 -3.49
C LYS A 72 8.52 6.78 -4.84
N SER A 73 9.13 5.64 -5.16
CA SER A 73 9.83 5.41 -6.43
C SER A 73 8.89 5.48 -7.63
N SER A 74 7.63 5.07 -7.48
CA SER A 74 6.60 5.18 -8.51
C SER A 74 6.25 6.64 -8.80
N LEU A 75 6.14 7.49 -7.77
CA LEU A 75 5.91 8.92 -7.91
C LEU A 75 7.06 9.60 -8.68
N ILE A 76 8.31 9.31 -8.31
CA ILE A 76 9.50 9.85 -9.00
C ILE A 76 9.48 9.45 -10.47
N ASN A 77 9.28 8.16 -10.76
CA ASN A 77 9.21 7.68 -12.14
C ASN A 77 8.05 8.28 -12.93
N SER A 78 6.91 8.53 -12.28
CA SER A 78 5.75 9.17 -12.89
C SER A 78 6.03 10.64 -13.24
N LEU A 79 6.62 11.40 -12.32
CA LEU A 79 7.02 12.79 -12.57
C LEU A 79 8.03 12.89 -13.73
N ARG A 80 9.01 11.99 -13.80
CA ARG A 80 9.95 11.94 -14.93
C ARG A 80 9.27 11.68 -16.26
N ARG A 81 8.30 10.76 -16.30
CA ARG A 81 7.54 10.50 -17.53
C ARG A 81 6.72 11.72 -17.93
N GLN A 82 6.04 12.34 -16.98
CA GLN A 82 5.10 13.43 -17.24
C GLN A 82 5.78 14.76 -17.61
N HIS A 83 6.94 15.06 -17.01
CA HIS A 83 7.61 16.35 -17.20
C HIS A 83 8.86 16.29 -18.08
N LEU A 84 9.54 15.15 -18.17
CA LEU A 84 10.76 14.99 -18.97
C LEU A 84 10.60 14.04 -20.15
N ARG A 85 9.49 13.29 -20.23
CA ARG A 85 9.27 12.21 -21.22
C ARG A 85 10.40 11.16 -21.20
N LYS A 86 11.04 10.96 -20.03
CA LYS A 86 12.13 9.98 -19.82
C LYS A 86 11.61 8.70 -19.16
N GLY A 87 12.34 7.59 -19.38
CA GLY A 87 12.04 6.28 -18.80
C GLY A 87 12.19 6.20 -17.28
N LYS A 88 12.14 4.99 -16.71
CA LYS A 88 12.29 4.77 -15.26
C LYS A 88 13.72 5.08 -14.81
N ALA A 89 13.86 5.80 -13.70
CA ALA A 89 15.15 6.01 -13.01
C ALA A 89 15.32 5.10 -11.79
N THR A 90 14.22 4.74 -11.14
CA THR A 90 14.23 3.95 -9.89
C THR A 90 13.55 2.61 -10.10
N ARG A 91 14.00 1.60 -9.35
CA ARG A 91 13.37 0.28 -9.32
C ARG A 91 12.07 0.35 -8.51
N VAL A 92 11.05 -0.38 -8.94
CA VAL A 92 9.76 -0.49 -8.25
C VAL A 92 9.46 -1.97 -8.04
N GLY A 93 9.07 -2.34 -6.83
CA GLY A 93 8.65 -3.70 -6.48
C GLY A 93 7.69 -3.67 -5.30
N GLY A 94 6.92 -4.76 -5.13
CA GLY A 94 5.93 -4.91 -4.06
C GLY A 94 6.51 -5.44 -2.74
N GLU A 95 7.79 -5.80 -2.72
CA GLU A 95 8.48 -6.27 -1.52
C GLU A 95 9.08 -5.11 -0.72
N PRO A 96 8.93 -5.06 0.62
CA PRO A 96 9.56 -4.02 1.41
C PRO A 96 11.10 -4.12 1.33
N GLY A 97 11.77 -2.97 1.24
CA GLY A 97 13.23 -2.89 1.15
C GLY A 97 13.82 -2.94 -0.27
N VAL A 98 13.01 -2.70 -1.32
CA VAL A 98 13.49 -2.56 -2.71
C VAL A 98 14.50 -1.40 -2.85
N THR A 99 14.19 -0.25 -2.27
CA THR A 99 15.12 0.89 -2.19
C THR A 99 15.95 0.76 -0.92
N ARG A 100 17.23 0.37 -1.07
CA ARG A 100 18.13 0.02 0.04
C ARG A 100 19.04 1.16 0.53
N ALA A 101 19.18 2.22 -0.26
CA ALA A 101 19.94 3.41 0.09
C ALA A 101 19.26 4.64 -0.52
N VAL A 102 19.55 5.82 0.03
CA VAL A 102 19.16 7.09 -0.61
C VAL A 102 19.83 7.14 -1.97
N MET A 103 19.03 7.20 -3.03
CA MET A 103 19.56 7.22 -4.39
C MET A 103 20.07 8.61 -4.76
N SER A 104 20.86 8.69 -5.83
CA SER A 104 21.35 9.94 -6.40
C SER A 104 20.21 10.90 -6.74
N ARG A 105 20.55 12.19 -6.91
CA ARG A 105 19.60 13.23 -7.31
C ARG A 105 18.99 12.92 -8.67
N ILE A 106 17.69 12.63 -8.72
CA ILE A 106 16.99 12.29 -9.95
C ILE A 106 16.27 13.51 -10.47
N GLN A 107 16.69 14.02 -11.63
CA GLN A 107 16.00 15.13 -12.28
C GLN A 107 14.59 14.69 -12.68
N VAL A 108 13.60 15.53 -12.34
CA VAL A 108 12.18 15.33 -12.65
C VAL A 108 11.53 16.52 -13.35
N CYS A 109 12.17 17.70 -13.38
CA CYS A 109 11.71 18.84 -14.16
C CYS A 109 12.91 19.66 -14.67
N GLU A 110 12.74 20.29 -15.84
CA GLU A 110 13.73 21.21 -16.42
C GLU A 110 13.48 22.66 -16.04
N ARG A 111 12.21 23.07 -15.91
CA ARG A 111 11.81 24.44 -15.61
C ARG A 111 10.60 24.46 -14.65
N PRO A 112 10.80 24.75 -13.35
CA PRO A 112 12.10 24.98 -12.70
C PRO A 112 12.97 23.71 -12.71
N LEU A 113 14.29 23.87 -12.67
CA LEU A 113 15.21 22.74 -12.54
C LEU A 113 14.94 22.06 -11.19
N MET A 114 14.44 20.82 -11.24
CA MET A 114 14.00 20.10 -10.05
C MET A 114 14.52 18.67 -10.02
N PHE A 115 15.04 18.28 -8.86
CA PHE A 115 15.54 16.97 -8.53
C PHE A 115 14.77 16.38 -7.34
N LEU A 116 14.53 15.08 -7.38
CA LEU A 116 14.00 14.29 -6.27
C LEU A 116 15.06 13.31 -5.75
N LEU A 117 15.14 13.19 -4.43
CA LEU A 117 15.89 12.16 -3.74
C LEU A 117 14.93 11.00 -3.42
N ASP A 118 15.21 9.81 -3.96
CA ASP A 118 14.49 8.59 -3.58
C ASP A 118 15.08 8.05 -2.27
N THR A 119 14.23 7.83 -1.27
CA THR A 119 14.64 7.34 0.04
C THR A 119 14.12 5.92 0.30
N PRO A 120 14.84 5.11 1.09
CA PRO A 120 14.28 3.89 1.65
C PRO A 120 12.96 4.17 2.38
N GLY A 121 12.05 3.19 2.37
CA GLY A 121 10.89 3.28 3.23
C GLY A 121 11.27 3.14 4.69
N VAL A 122 10.79 4.05 5.53
CA VAL A 122 11.06 4.04 6.97
C VAL A 122 9.74 3.90 7.72
N LEU A 123 9.67 2.91 8.60
CA LEU A 123 8.60 2.78 9.58
C LEU A 123 9.02 3.44 10.89
N ALA A 124 8.06 3.91 11.68
CA ALA A 124 8.32 4.38 13.02
C ALA A 124 8.96 3.25 13.87
N PRO A 125 9.96 3.54 14.72
CA PRO A 125 10.60 2.51 15.56
C PRO A 125 9.62 1.76 16.47
N ARG A 126 8.53 2.43 16.85
CA ARG A 126 7.45 1.87 17.66
C ARG A 126 6.14 2.06 16.92
N ILE A 127 5.40 0.99 16.72
CA ILE A 127 4.02 1.02 16.25
C ILE A 127 3.12 1.13 17.49
N GLU A 128 2.24 2.12 17.50
CA GLU A 128 1.46 2.47 18.69
C GLU A 128 0.43 1.41 19.07
N SER A 129 -0.15 0.71 18.09
CA SER A 129 -1.15 -0.32 18.30
C SER A 129 -0.95 -1.54 17.40
N VAL A 130 -1.43 -2.69 17.86
CA VAL A 130 -1.43 -3.94 17.07
C VAL A 130 -2.24 -3.76 15.78
N GLU A 131 -3.38 -3.07 15.88
CA GLU A 131 -4.25 -2.82 14.72
C GLU A 131 -3.54 -2.00 13.64
N THR A 132 -2.84 -0.92 14.03
CA THR A 132 -2.00 -0.14 13.10
C THR A 132 -0.94 -1.02 12.44
N GLY A 133 -0.32 -1.93 13.20
CA GLY A 133 0.66 -2.90 12.68
C GLY A 133 0.06 -3.85 11.65
N LEU A 134 -1.13 -4.38 11.91
CA LEU A 134 -1.85 -5.27 10.98
C LEU A 134 -2.25 -4.53 9.70
N LYS A 135 -2.76 -3.29 9.79
CA LYS A 135 -3.08 -2.46 8.62
C LYS A 135 -1.84 -2.15 7.77
N LEU A 136 -0.73 -1.78 8.42
CA LEU A 136 0.56 -1.57 7.78
C LEU A 136 1.05 -2.84 7.06
N ALA A 137 0.92 -4.00 7.69
CA ALA A 137 1.27 -5.28 7.10
C ALA A 137 0.34 -5.64 5.93
N LEU A 138 -0.97 -5.42 6.02
CA LEU A 138 -1.90 -5.61 4.89
C LEU A 138 -1.52 -4.75 3.67
N CYS A 139 -1.05 -3.52 3.89
CA CYS A 139 -0.51 -2.64 2.84
C CYS A 139 0.87 -3.08 2.30
N GLY A 140 1.43 -4.19 2.79
CA GLY A 140 2.71 -4.74 2.37
C GLY A 140 3.92 -3.97 2.90
N THR A 141 3.77 -3.12 3.91
CA THR A 141 4.90 -2.33 4.43
C THR A 141 5.90 -3.16 5.24
N VAL A 142 5.44 -4.32 5.72
CA VAL A 142 6.19 -5.36 6.46
C VAL A 142 6.04 -6.68 5.71
N ARG A 143 7.01 -7.58 5.82
CA ARG A 143 6.93 -8.92 5.20
C ARG A 143 5.87 -9.77 5.90
N ASP A 144 5.01 -10.41 5.13
CA ASP A 144 3.82 -11.12 5.64
C ASP A 144 4.17 -12.21 6.66
N HIS A 145 5.15 -13.05 6.37
CA HIS A 145 5.60 -14.13 7.27
C HIS A 145 6.10 -13.66 8.64
N LEU A 146 6.47 -12.38 8.80
CA LEU A 146 6.87 -11.84 10.11
C LEU A 146 5.66 -11.62 11.02
N VAL A 147 4.47 -11.47 10.44
CA VAL A 147 3.20 -11.32 11.18
C VAL A 147 2.40 -12.63 11.18
N GLY A 148 2.51 -13.40 10.09
CA GLY A 148 1.74 -14.61 9.83
C GLY A 148 0.66 -14.34 8.78
N GLU A 149 0.75 -15.02 7.64
CA GLU A 149 -0.15 -14.85 6.51
C GLU A 149 -1.60 -15.17 6.89
N GLU A 150 -1.81 -16.22 7.68
CA GLU A 150 -3.15 -16.64 8.14
C GLU A 150 -3.75 -15.62 9.11
N THR A 151 -2.96 -15.06 10.03
CA THR A 151 -3.37 -13.97 10.92
C THR A 151 -3.75 -12.71 10.15
N LEU A 152 -2.97 -12.34 9.13
CA LEU A 152 -3.27 -11.21 8.27
C LEU A 152 -4.54 -11.46 7.45
N ALA A 153 -4.73 -12.67 6.93
CA ALA A 153 -5.94 -13.04 6.20
C ALA A 153 -7.18 -12.97 7.10
N ASP A 154 -7.06 -13.38 8.35
CA ASP A 154 -8.14 -13.29 9.35
C ASP A 154 -8.53 -11.83 9.63
N TYR A 155 -7.54 -10.99 9.95
CA TYR A 155 -7.79 -9.56 10.17
C TYR A 155 -8.37 -8.87 8.93
N LEU A 156 -7.92 -9.24 7.73
CA LEU A 156 -8.49 -8.75 6.48
C LEU A 156 -9.96 -9.19 6.34
N LEU A 157 -10.27 -10.46 6.58
CA LEU A 157 -11.64 -10.98 6.51
C LEU A 157 -12.56 -10.24 7.49
N TYR A 158 -12.13 -10.09 8.74
CA TYR A 158 -12.82 -9.29 9.75
C TYR A 158 -13.10 -7.87 9.25
N THR A 159 -12.07 -7.20 8.70
CA THR A 159 -12.21 -5.82 8.20
C THR A 159 -13.19 -5.73 7.03
N LEU A 160 -13.12 -6.68 6.09
CA LEU A 160 -14.02 -6.74 4.94
C LEU A 160 -15.48 -6.94 5.38
N ASN A 161 -15.74 -7.89 6.28
CA ASN A 161 -17.10 -8.18 6.77
C ASN A 161 -17.66 -7.01 7.60
N ARG A 162 -16.86 -6.45 8.51
CA ARG A 162 -17.23 -5.26 9.30
C ARG A 162 -17.63 -4.08 8.40
N HIS A 163 -16.92 -3.90 7.27
CA HIS A 163 -17.22 -2.85 6.30
C HIS A 163 -18.27 -3.23 5.23
N GLN A 164 -18.88 -4.43 5.35
CA GLN A 164 -19.85 -4.97 4.39
C GLN A 164 -19.29 -5.06 2.96
N LEU A 165 -18.00 -5.38 2.83
CA LEU A 165 -17.27 -5.50 1.57
C LEU A 165 -17.12 -6.97 1.16
N PHE A 166 -18.14 -7.49 0.47
CA PHE A 166 -18.22 -8.91 0.12
C PHE A 166 -17.61 -9.27 -1.25
N GLY A 167 -16.72 -8.45 -1.78
CA GLY A 167 -16.07 -8.71 -3.08
C GLY A 167 -15.32 -10.04 -3.10
N TYR A 168 -14.81 -10.50 -1.96
CA TYR A 168 -14.17 -11.81 -1.82
C TYR A 168 -15.12 -12.99 -2.01
N VAL A 169 -16.39 -12.85 -1.62
CA VAL A 169 -17.42 -13.88 -1.79
C VAL A 169 -17.61 -14.14 -3.28
N GLN A 170 -17.72 -13.09 -4.08
CA GLN A 170 -17.85 -13.17 -5.53
C GLN A 170 -16.56 -13.67 -6.19
N HIS A 171 -15.41 -13.13 -5.79
CA HIS A 171 -14.11 -13.48 -6.37
C HIS A 171 -13.79 -14.98 -6.22
N TYR A 172 -14.01 -15.52 -5.03
CA TYR A 172 -13.78 -16.94 -4.72
C TYR A 172 -15.03 -17.81 -4.85
N GLY A 173 -16.16 -17.27 -5.31
CA GLY A 173 -17.44 -17.96 -5.45
C GLY A 173 -17.80 -18.77 -4.20
N LEU A 174 -17.79 -18.10 -3.04
CA LEU A 174 -18.28 -18.63 -1.78
C LEU A 174 -19.82 -18.55 -1.76
N GLY A 175 -20.48 -19.41 -0.97
CA GLY A 175 -21.94 -19.39 -0.84
C GLY A 175 -22.49 -18.14 -0.15
N GLY A 176 -21.65 -17.42 0.60
CA GLY A 176 -22.01 -16.21 1.33
C GLY A 176 -20.81 -15.67 2.11
N ALA A 177 -21.04 -14.59 2.86
CA ALA A 177 -20.05 -14.08 3.81
C ALA A 177 -19.83 -15.07 4.95
N CYS A 178 -18.60 -15.13 5.47
CA CYS A 178 -18.20 -16.04 6.55
C CYS A 178 -17.21 -15.32 7.47
N ASP A 179 -17.32 -15.55 8.78
CA ASP A 179 -16.42 -14.99 9.80
C ASP A 179 -15.32 -15.97 10.26
N ASP A 180 -15.30 -17.19 9.70
CA ASP A 180 -14.24 -18.17 9.95
C ASP A 180 -13.22 -18.15 8.81
N VAL A 181 -12.04 -17.59 9.09
CA VAL A 181 -10.91 -17.56 8.15
C VAL A 181 -10.51 -18.96 7.71
N GLY A 182 -10.62 -19.98 8.58
CA GLY A 182 -10.27 -21.35 8.25
C GLY A 182 -11.13 -21.90 7.11
N SER A 183 -12.45 -21.69 7.19
CA SER A 183 -13.40 -22.06 6.15
C SER A 183 -13.15 -21.32 4.84
N VAL A 184 -12.89 -20.00 4.90
CA VAL A 184 -12.58 -19.20 3.71
C VAL A 184 -11.30 -19.72 3.05
N LEU A 185 -10.21 -19.86 3.82
CA LEU A 185 -8.92 -20.32 3.29
C LEU A 185 -8.97 -21.75 2.78
N LYS A 186 -9.75 -22.64 3.41
CA LYS A 186 -9.99 -23.99 2.90
C LYS A 186 -10.65 -23.93 1.52
N HIS A 187 -11.69 -23.11 1.36
CA HIS A 187 -12.38 -22.95 0.08
C HIS A 187 -11.46 -22.36 -1.00
N VAL A 188 -10.71 -21.31 -0.67
CA VAL A 188 -9.69 -20.71 -1.55
C VAL A 188 -8.66 -21.75 -1.98
N ALA A 189 -8.15 -22.54 -1.02
CA ALA A 189 -7.14 -23.56 -1.27
C ALA A 189 -7.66 -24.63 -2.25
N VAL A 190 -8.86 -25.15 -2.02
CA VAL A 190 -9.48 -26.16 -2.89
C VAL A 190 -9.75 -25.58 -4.28
N ARG A 191 -10.38 -24.40 -4.35
CA ARG A 191 -10.75 -23.74 -5.61
C ARG A 191 -9.54 -23.45 -6.49
N LEU A 192 -8.42 -23.05 -5.89
CA LEU A 192 -7.19 -22.70 -6.60
C LEU A 192 -6.18 -23.84 -6.69
N GLY A 193 -6.51 -25.03 -6.19
CA GLY A 193 -5.60 -26.18 -6.16
C GLY A 193 -4.36 -25.98 -5.28
N LYS A 194 -4.40 -25.07 -4.29
CA LYS A 194 -3.31 -24.88 -3.32
C LYS A 194 -3.33 -26.03 -2.31
N THR A 195 -2.67 -27.12 -2.66
CA THR A 195 -2.58 -28.31 -1.80
C THR A 195 -1.13 -28.64 -1.48
N GLN A 196 -0.93 -29.39 -0.40
CA GLN A 196 0.38 -29.87 0.01
C GLN A 196 0.30 -31.33 0.44
N LYS A 197 1.39 -32.07 0.20
CA LYS A 197 1.54 -33.44 0.68
C LYS A 197 2.17 -33.40 2.07
N VAL A 198 1.50 -34.01 3.04
CA VAL A 198 1.99 -34.16 4.40
C VAL A 198 2.02 -35.62 4.79
N LYS A 199 2.97 -36.00 5.65
CA LYS A 199 3.00 -37.32 6.26
C LYS A 199 2.19 -37.26 7.54
N VAL A 200 1.15 -38.07 7.62
CA VAL A 200 0.33 -38.22 8.82
C VAL A 200 0.66 -39.56 9.45
N LEU A 201 0.93 -39.55 10.76
CA LEU A 201 1.09 -40.75 11.55
C LEU A 201 -0.31 -41.33 11.80
N THR A 202 -0.61 -42.46 11.17
CA THR A 202 -1.77 -43.28 11.54
C THR A 202 -1.33 -44.36 12.52
N GLY A 203 -2.28 -44.98 13.23
CA GLY A 203 -1.99 -46.14 14.10
C GLY A 203 -1.37 -47.34 13.37
N THR A 204 -1.23 -47.28 12.04
CA THR A 204 -0.65 -48.31 11.17
C THR A 204 0.61 -47.85 10.42
N GLY A 205 1.11 -46.64 10.64
CA GLY A 205 2.35 -46.11 10.03
C GLY A 205 2.20 -44.71 9.43
N ASN A 206 3.22 -44.25 8.70
CA ASN A 206 3.19 -42.94 8.04
C ASN A 206 2.51 -43.05 6.67
N VAL A 207 1.44 -42.30 6.46
CA VAL A 207 0.74 -42.21 5.17
C VAL A 207 0.90 -40.81 4.60
N ASN A 208 1.14 -40.71 3.30
CA ASN A 208 1.13 -39.42 2.60
C ASN A 208 -0.32 -39.01 2.32
N VAL A 209 -0.73 -37.87 2.85
CA VAL A 209 -2.06 -37.29 2.65
C VAL A 209 -1.91 -35.96 1.91
N ILE A 210 -2.83 -35.69 0.99
CA ILE A 210 -2.95 -34.37 0.34
C ILE A 210 -3.95 -33.57 1.15
N GLN A 211 -3.53 -32.39 1.61
CA GLN A 211 -4.39 -31.47 2.35
C GLN A 211 -4.31 -30.04 1.78
N PRO A 212 -5.32 -29.19 2.06
CA PRO A 212 -5.25 -27.76 1.75
C PRO A 212 -3.99 -27.11 2.33
N ASN A 213 -3.34 -26.25 1.54
CA ASN A 213 -2.24 -25.42 2.00
C ASN A 213 -2.80 -24.03 2.38
N TYR A 214 -3.11 -23.87 3.66
CA TYR A 214 -3.71 -22.65 4.22
C TYR A 214 -2.82 -21.43 4.06
N THR A 215 -1.52 -21.54 4.33
CA THR A 215 -0.57 -20.44 4.14
C THR A 215 -0.51 -19.97 2.69
N ALA A 216 -0.50 -20.89 1.72
CA ALA A 216 -0.53 -20.53 0.30
C ALA A 216 -1.86 -19.90 -0.14
N ALA A 217 -2.98 -20.33 0.46
CA ALA A 217 -4.29 -19.73 0.24
C ALA A 217 -4.38 -18.33 0.87
N ALA A 218 -3.82 -18.14 2.06
CA ALA A 218 -3.75 -16.85 2.75
C ALA A 218 -2.93 -15.85 1.93
N HIS A 219 -1.77 -16.27 1.41
CA HIS A 219 -0.98 -15.45 0.50
C HIS A 219 -1.75 -15.04 -0.76
N ASP A 220 -2.55 -15.94 -1.34
CA ASP A 220 -3.42 -15.61 -2.48
C ASP A 220 -4.51 -14.59 -2.08
N PHE A 221 -5.14 -14.78 -0.93
CA PHE A 221 -6.15 -13.88 -0.38
C PHE A 221 -5.61 -12.46 -0.18
N LEU A 222 -4.44 -12.33 0.45
CA LEU A 222 -3.74 -11.06 0.63
C LEU A 222 -3.33 -10.43 -0.71
N ARG A 223 -2.90 -11.23 -1.68
CA ARG A 223 -2.57 -10.77 -3.03
C ARG A 223 -3.81 -10.26 -3.77
N ALA A 224 -4.94 -10.95 -3.66
CA ALA A 224 -6.20 -10.52 -4.27
C ALA A 224 -6.65 -9.17 -3.71
N PHE A 225 -6.52 -8.97 -2.39
CA PHE A 225 -6.72 -7.67 -1.75
C PHE A 225 -5.78 -6.59 -2.31
N ARG A 226 -4.46 -6.81 -2.27
CA ARG A 226 -3.46 -5.81 -2.70
C ARG A 226 -3.52 -5.46 -4.19
N SER A 227 -4.08 -6.33 -5.01
CA SER A 227 -4.30 -6.10 -6.45
C SER A 227 -5.67 -5.46 -6.75
N GLY A 228 -6.52 -5.28 -5.74
CA GLY A 228 -7.86 -4.70 -5.88
C GLY A 228 -8.90 -5.66 -6.46
N LEU A 229 -8.61 -6.96 -6.53
CA LEU A 229 -9.55 -7.98 -7.02
C LEU A 229 -10.75 -8.17 -6.09
N LEU A 230 -10.60 -7.83 -4.81
CA LEU A 230 -11.68 -7.85 -3.82
C LEU A 230 -12.51 -6.55 -3.81
N GLY A 231 -12.21 -5.61 -4.72
CA GLY A 231 -12.78 -4.27 -4.76
C GLY A 231 -11.93 -3.23 -4.00
N PRO A 232 -12.34 -1.94 -4.03
CA PRO A 232 -11.66 -0.88 -3.31
C PRO A 232 -11.93 -1.00 -1.80
N VAL A 233 -10.88 -0.88 -1.00
CA VAL A 233 -10.95 -1.01 0.47
C VAL A 233 -10.19 0.12 1.12
N MET A 234 -10.84 0.80 2.08
CA MET A 234 -10.19 1.80 2.95
C MET A 234 -10.12 1.21 4.36
N LEU A 235 -8.91 0.90 4.84
CA LEU A 235 -8.70 0.25 6.14
C LEU A 235 -8.97 1.20 7.33
N ASP A 236 -8.85 2.50 7.12
CA ASP A 236 -9.03 3.52 8.16
C ASP A 236 -10.40 4.21 8.12
N ARG A 237 -11.44 3.53 7.65
CA ARG A 237 -12.80 4.07 7.65
C ARG A 237 -13.25 4.54 9.04
N ASP A 238 -12.90 3.81 10.09
CA ASP A 238 -13.28 4.16 11.47
C ASP A 238 -12.54 5.40 11.99
N VAL A 239 -11.30 5.62 11.54
CA VAL A 239 -10.51 6.83 11.87
C VAL A 239 -11.15 8.06 11.23
N LEU A 240 -11.76 7.92 10.05
CA LEU A 240 -12.47 9.00 9.37
C LEU A 240 -13.87 9.26 9.93
N GLN A 241 -14.41 8.36 10.75
CA GLN A 241 -15.75 8.50 11.37
C GLN A 241 -15.66 9.00 12.82
N SER A 242 -14.50 8.91 13.45
CA SER A 242 -14.25 9.49 14.77
C SER A 242 -13.97 10.99 14.63
N ALA A 243 -14.48 11.80 15.58
CA ALA A 243 -14.13 13.21 15.65
C ALA A 243 -12.61 13.34 15.86
N PRO A 244 -11.95 14.35 15.26
CA PRO A 244 -10.52 14.56 15.51
C PRO A 244 -10.28 14.72 17.03
N PRO A 245 -9.16 14.17 17.55
CA PRO A 245 -8.80 14.30 18.96
C PRO A 245 -8.54 15.76 19.37
#